data_AF-A0A1K1S917-F1
#
_entry.id   AF-A0A1K1S917-F1
#
_cell.length_a   1.000
_cell.length_b   1.000
_cell.length_c   1.000
_cell.angle_alpha   90.00
_cell.angle_beta   90.00
_cell.angle_gamma   90.00
#
_symmetry.space_group_name_H-M   'P 1'
#
loop_
_entity.id
_entity.type
_entity.pdbx_description
1 polymer ?
#
loop_
_entity_poly.entity_id
_entity_poly.type
_entity_poly.pdbx_seq_one_letter_code
_entity_poly.pdbx_strand_id
1 'polypeptide(L)'
;MRRRLALIAGATVAASLLTAPLFTAQAAPTLLSQGHAVTASSTENAAFPASAAVDGDPGTRWSSLAADPQTLQVDLGASHTLNQIVLQWETAYAKAFTIQASADGSQWSTVY
;
A
#
# COMPACT_ATOMS: atom_id res chain seq x y z
N MET A 1 -5.61 -79.42 -36.46
CA MET A 1 -4.56 -79.50 -35.42
C MET A 1 -4.09 -78.09 -35.07
N ARG A 2 -4.04 -77.78 -33.76
CA ARG A 2 -3.26 -76.73 -33.08
C ARG A 2 -3.75 -75.25 -33.14
N ARG A 3 -4.49 -74.91 -32.08
CA ARG A 3 -4.71 -73.62 -31.39
C ARG A 3 -3.58 -72.58 -31.51
N ARG A 4 -3.93 -71.29 -31.46
CA ARG A 4 -3.63 -70.38 -30.31
C ARG A 4 -4.28 -68.99 -30.47
N LEU A 5 -5.00 -68.58 -29.42
CA LEU A 5 -5.49 -67.22 -29.16
C LEU A 5 -4.32 -66.26 -28.89
N ALA A 6 -4.49 -64.99 -29.22
CA ALA A 6 -3.75 -63.89 -28.62
C ALA A 6 -4.76 -62.80 -28.19
N LEU A 7 -4.91 -62.64 -26.87
CA LEU A 7 -5.59 -61.50 -26.24
C LEU A 7 -4.71 -60.26 -26.39
N ILE A 8 -5.28 -59.15 -26.85
CA ILE A 8 -4.66 -57.83 -26.79
C ILE A 8 -5.15 -57.17 -25.50
N ALA A 9 -4.28 -57.06 -24.50
CA ALA A 9 -4.55 -56.32 -23.27
C ALA A 9 -4.45 -54.82 -23.57
N GLY A 10 -5.56 -54.09 -23.42
CA GLY A 10 -5.59 -52.63 -23.48
C GLY A 10 -4.97 -52.04 -22.22
N ALA A 11 -3.93 -51.23 -22.37
CA ALA A 11 -3.37 -50.44 -21.27
C ALA A 11 -4.11 -49.10 -21.19
N THR A 12 -5.03 -48.95 -20.24
CA THR A 12 -5.60 -47.65 -19.87
C THR A 12 -4.59 -46.90 -19.01
N VAL A 13 -4.02 -45.83 -19.53
CA VAL A 13 -3.26 -44.86 -18.73
C VAL A 13 -4.27 -43.99 -18.00
N ALA A 14 -4.41 -44.16 -16.69
CA ALA A 14 -5.16 -43.23 -15.85
C ALA A 14 -4.30 -41.98 -15.62
N ALA A 15 -4.65 -40.86 -16.25
CA ALA A 15 -4.05 -39.57 -15.97
C ALA A 15 -4.68 -39.00 -14.69
N SER A 16 -3.97 -39.11 -13.57
CA SER A 16 -4.37 -38.46 -12.32
C SER A 16 -4.18 -36.95 -12.46
N LEU A 17 -5.28 -36.19 -12.51
CA LEU A 17 -5.27 -34.74 -12.41
C LEU A 17 -4.90 -34.33 -10.98
N LEU A 18 -3.69 -33.81 -10.79
CA LEU A 18 -3.28 -33.16 -9.54
C LEU A 18 -3.99 -31.80 -9.45
N THR A 19 -5.06 -31.73 -8.67
CA THR A 19 -5.71 -30.45 -8.35
C THR A 19 -4.88 -29.73 -7.29
N ALA A 20 -4.01 -28.81 -7.72
CA ALA A 20 -3.34 -27.91 -6.78
C ALA A 20 -4.34 -26.86 -6.26
N PRO A 21 -4.32 -26.49 -4.96
CA PRO A 21 -5.12 -25.38 -4.47
C PRO A 21 -4.67 -24.09 -5.14
N LEU A 22 -5.62 -23.34 -5.69
CA LEU A 22 -5.39 -21.98 -6.16
C LEU A 22 -5.29 -21.08 -4.93
N PHE A 23 -4.07 -20.74 -4.53
CA PHE A 23 -3.86 -19.60 -3.65
C PHE A 23 -4.06 -18.35 -4.51
N THR A 24 -5.13 -17.59 -4.25
CA THR A 24 -5.24 -16.26 -4.80
C THR A 24 -4.13 -15.41 -4.21
N ALA A 25 -3.18 -14.98 -5.03
CA ALA A 25 -2.20 -13.99 -4.61
C ALA A 25 -2.95 -12.70 -4.27
N GLN A 26 -3.02 -12.36 -2.98
CA GLN A 26 -3.54 -11.07 -2.55
C GLN A 26 -2.49 -10.02 -2.88
N ALA A 27 -2.81 -9.11 -3.81
CA ALA A 27 -1.98 -7.96 -4.07
C ALA A 27 -1.81 -7.16 -2.76
N ALA A 28 -0.60 -6.68 -2.49
CA ALA A 28 -0.38 -5.79 -1.36
C ALA A 28 -1.33 -4.57 -1.49
N PRO A 29 -1.86 -4.04 -0.37
CA PRO A 29 -2.67 -2.83 -0.40
C PRO A 29 -1.93 -1.72 -1.16
N THR A 30 -2.63 -1.04 -2.07
CA THR A 30 -2.07 0.10 -2.79
C THR A 30 -1.88 1.27 -1.84
N LEU A 31 -0.66 1.82 -1.78
CA LEU A 31 -0.38 3.02 -0.99
C LEU A 31 -0.84 4.26 -1.77
N LEU A 32 -2.04 4.75 -1.44
CA LEU A 32 -2.68 5.86 -2.15
C LEU A 32 -1.90 7.17 -2.09
N SER A 33 -1.03 7.36 -1.09
CA SER A 33 -0.27 8.60 -0.92
C SER A 33 1.00 8.67 -1.77
N GLN A 34 1.52 7.54 -2.27
CA GLN A 34 2.88 7.50 -2.82
C GLN A 34 3.01 8.33 -4.10
N GLY A 35 4.02 9.20 -4.15
CA GLY A 35 4.31 10.06 -5.30
C GLY A 35 3.29 11.19 -5.53
N HIS A 36 2.34 11.38 -4.62
CA HIS A 36 1.35 12.44 -4.71
C HIS A 36 1.90 13.80 -4.27
N ALA A 37 1.20 14.86 -4.66
CA ALA A 37 1.56 16.22 -4.26
C ALA A 37 1.39 16.40 -2.75
N VAL A 38 2.36 17.06 -2.13
CA VAL A 38 2.37 17.33 -0.69
C VAL A 38 2.62 18.80 -0.42
N THR A 39 1.77 19.40 0.41
CA THR A 39 1.91 20.77 0.91
C THR A 39 2.15 20.72 2.42
N ALA A 40 3.12 21.49 2.91
CA ALA A 40 3.40 21.59 4.33
C ALA A 40 3.34 23.04 4.81
N SER A 41 2.95 23.26 6.07
CA SER A 41 3.00 24.59 6.69
C SER A 41 4.42 25.14 6.79
N SER A 42 5.40 24.25 6.93
CA SER A 42 6.82 24.60 6.96
C SER A 42 7.69 23.41 6.56
N THR A 43 8.99 23.67 6.43
CA THR A 43 10.02 22.66 6.21
C THR A 43 11.25 23.09 6.99
N GLU A 44 11.83 22.20 7.79
CA GLU A 44 13.00 22.49 8.63
C GLU A 44 14.16 23.05 7.79
N ASN A 45 14.48 22.36 6.70
CA ASN A 45 15.47 22.74 5.70
C ASN A 45 15.33 21.84 4.45
N ALA A 46 16.10 22.14 3.40
CA ALA A 46 16.00 21.44 2.11
C ALA A 46 16.29 19.93 2.16
N ALA A 47 16.91 19.40 3.22
CA ALA A 47 17.16 17.97 3.36
C ALA A 47 15.93 17.18 3.83
N PHE A 48 14.89 17.84 4.34
CA PHE A 48 13.67 17.21 4.85
C PHE A 48 12.39 17.74 4.18
N PRO A 49 12.30 17.70 2.84
CA PRO A 49 11.20 18.30 2.10
C PRO A 49 9.87 17.58 2.37
N ALA A 50 8.75 18.27 2.15
CA ALA A 50 7.40 17.68 2.29
C ALA A 50 7.19 16.43 1.44
N SER A 51 7.77 16.38 0.24
CA SER A 51 7.68 15.24 -0.68
C SER A 51 8.27 13.95 -0.11
N ALA A 52 9.24 14.06 0.82
CA ALA A 52 9.85 12.89 1.45
C ALA A 52 8.90 12.16 2.41
N ALA A 53 7.72 12.71 2.71
CA ALA A 53 6.69 11.96 3.45
C ALA A 53 5.99 10.89 2.59
N VAL A 54 6.13 10.94 1.26
CA VAL A 54 5.38 10.07 0.32
C VAL A 54 6.22 9.54 -0.84
N ASP A 55 7.55 9.64 -0.77
CA ASP A 55 8.44 9.17 -1.85
C ASP A 55 8.60 7.64 -1.90
N GLY A 56 8.19 6.95 -0.83
CA GLY A 56 8.28 5.49 -0.70
C GLY A 56 9.62 5.00 -0.14
N ASP A 57 10.49 5.90 0.30
CA ASP A 57 11.75 5.56 0.98
C ASP A 57 11.60 5.73 2.50
N PRO A 58 11.64 4.66 3.32
CA PRO A 58 11.55 4.78 4.77
C PRO A 58 12.77 5.45 5.42
N GLY A 59 13.85 5.70 4.68
CA GLY A 59 15.04 6.43 5.14
C GLY A 59 14.94 7.95 4.98
N THR A 60 13.93 8.48 4.29
CA THR A 60 13.70 9.91 4.11
C THR A 60 12.51 10.36 4.96
N ARG A 61 12.38 11.67 5.19
CA ARG A 61 11.25 12.24 5.92
C ARG A 61 11.02 13.70 5.57
N TRP A 62 9.80 14.15 5.79
CA TRP A 62 9.52 15.55 6.06
C TRP A 62 9.87 15.90 7.51
N SER A 63 10.37 17.12 7.73
CA SER A 63 10.52 17.71 9.05
C SER A 63 10.03 19.15 9.01
N SER A 64 9.30 19.57 10.05
CA SER A 64 8.80 20.94 10.20
C SER A 64 9.81 21.85 10.90
N LEU A 65 9.52 23.14 10.96
CA LEU A 65 10.12 24.00 11.98
C LEU A 65 9.65 23.56 13.38
N ALA A 66 10.45 23.90 14.40
CA ALA A 66 10.15 23.63 15.81
C ALA A 66 9.15 24.65 16.38
N ALA A 67 7.91 24.61 15.89
CA ALA A 67 6.80 25.44 16.34
C ALA A 67 5.49 24.69 16.16
N ASP A 68 4.46 25.02 16.95
CA ASP A 68 3.13 24.42 16.82
C ASP A 68 2.07 25.48 16.46
N PRO A 69 1.04 25.14 15.65
CA PRO A 69 0.84 23.85 14.98
C PRO A 69 1.61 23.73 13.65
N GLN A 70 1.82 22.49 13.19
CA GLN A 70 2.34 22.18 11.85
C GLN A 70 1.38 21.26 11.11
N THR A 71 1.33 21.40 9.78
CA THR A 71 0.47 20.61 8.91
C THR A 71 1.27 20.03 7.76
N LEU A 72 0.88 18.82 7.36
CA LEU A 72 1.29 18.15 6.14
C LEU A 72 0.02 17.63 5.47
N GLN A 73 -0.24 18.09 4.24
CA GLN A 73 -1.39 17.72 3.44
C GLN A 73 -0.92 16.95 2.20
N VAL A 74 -1.51 15.78 1.97
CA VAL A 74 -1.30 14.99 0.74
C VAL A 74 -2.55 15.09 -0.12
N ASP A 75 -2.38 15.48 -1.38
CA ASP A 75 -3.44 15.45 -2.39
C ASP A 75 -3.44 14.12 -3.14
N LEU A 76 -4.41 13.26 -2.83
CA LEU A 76 -4.54 11.93 -3.44
C LEU A 76 -4.98 11.96 -4.91
N GLY A 77 -5.22 13.14 -5.50
CA GLY A 77 -5.56 13.31 -6.92
C GLY A 77 -6.99 12.90 -7.30
N ALA A 78 -7.67 12.12 -6.45
CA ALA A 78 -9.09 11.78 -6.56
C ALA A 78 -9.66 11.43 -5.17
N SER A 79 -10.99 11.36 -5.08
CA SER A 79 -11.66 10.86 -3.90
C SER A 79 -11.48 9.34 -3.78
N HIS A 80 -10.92 8.89 -2.65
CA HIS A 80 -10.72 7.48 -2.34
C HIS A 80 -11.41 7.09 -1.03
N THR A 81 -11.81 5.83 -0.93
CA THR A 81 -12.16 5.22 0.35
C THR A 81 -10.86 4.91 1.10
N LEU A 82 -10.67 5.56 2.25
CA LEU A 82 -9.51 5.32 3.12
C LEU A 82 -9.86 4.22 4.13
N ASN A 83 -9.05 3.17 4.17
CA ASN A 83 -9.20 2.06 5.13
C ASN A 83 -8.11 2.05 6.20
N GLN A 84 -6.97 2.68 5.95
CA GLN A 84 -5.83 2.70 6.84
C GLN A 84 -4.99 3.96 6.59
N ILE A 85 -4.48 4.55 7.67
CA ILE A 85 -3.47 5.60 7.63
C ILE A 85 -2.31 5.13 8.51
N VAL A 86 -1.10 5.15 7.95
CA VAL A 86 0.12 4.73 8.65
C VAL A 86 1.04 5.94 8.74
N LEU A 87 1.38 6.35 9.95
CA LEU A 87 2.39 7.37 10.20
C LEU A 87 3.69 6.68 10.62
N GLN A 88 4.74 6.87 9.84
CA GLN A 88 6.09 6.39 10.15
C GLN A 88 6.89 7.57 10.68
N TRP A 89 7.19 7.52 11.97
CA TRP A 89 7.87 8.60 12.66
C TRP A 89 9.34 8.26 12.89
N GLU A 90 10.16 9.31 12.89
CA GLU A 90 11.51 9.26 13.45
C GLU A 90 11.50 9.48 14.96
N THR A 91 12.69 9.49 15.57
CA THR A 91 12.87 9.76 17.01
C THR A 91 12.24 11.08 17.47
N ALA A 92 12.23 12.10 16.60
CA ALA A 92 11.53 13.37 16.84
C ALA A 92 10.14 13.32 16.17
N TYR A 93 9.09 13.24 16.99
CA TYR A 93 7.71 13.05 16.52
C TYR A 93 6.70 13.92 17.27
N ALA A 94 5.56 14.16 16.63
CA ALA A 94 4.44 14.88 17.23
C ALA A 94 3.80 14.06 18.36
N LYS A 95 3.72 14.63 19.57
CA LYS A 95 3.04 13.99 20.71
C LYS A 95 1.53 14.15 20.69
N ALA A 96 1.04 15.16 19.98
CA ALA A 96 -0.37 15.43 19.75
C ALA A 96 -0.55 15.73 18.26
N PHE A 97 -1.52 15.07 17.64
CA PHE A 97 -1.87 15.27 16.24
C PHE A 97 -3.34 14.93 16.03
N THR A 98 -3.91 15.46 14.95
CA THR A 98 -5.19 15.01 14.42
C THR A 98 -4.97 14.59 12.98
N ILE A 99 -5.77 13.63 12.50
CA ILE A 99 -5.81 13.31 11.09
C ILE A 99 -7.15 13.78 10.55
N GLN A 100 -7.10 14.51 9.43
CA GLN A 100 -8.29 15.02 8.78
C GLN A 100 -8.34 14.53 7.33
N ALA A 101 -9.54 14.36 6.81
CA ALA A 101 -9.79 14.05 5.42
C ALA A 101 -10.75 15.07 4.81
N SER A 102 -10.58 15.35 3.52
CA SER A 102 -11.42 16.25 2.74
C SER A 102 -11.60 15.70 1.33
N ALA A 103 -12.80 15.85 0.78
CA ALA A 103 -13.12 15.54 -0.61
C ALA A 103 -12.98 16.76 -1.55
N ASP A 104 -12.83 17.97 -0.99
CA ASP A 104 -12.84 19.24 -1.74
C ASP A 104 -11.63 20.15 -1.42
N GLY A 105 -10.73 19.72 -0.53
CA GLY A 105 -9.56 20.47 -0.08
C GLY A 105 -9.87 21.69 0.79
N SER A 106 -11.14 21.97 1.09
CA SER A 106 -11.59 23.18 1.79
C SER A 106 -12.31 22.88 3.09
N GLN A 107 -13.17 21.85 3.10
CA GLN A 107 -13.88 21.37 4.27
C GLN A 107 -13.24 20.08 4.77
N TRP A 108 -12.81 20.08 6.02
CA TRP A 108 -12.05 19.00 6.62
C TRP A 108 -12.82 18.35 7.76
N SER A 109 -12.83 17.02 7.80
CA SER A 109 -13.40 16.23 8.90
C SER A 109 -12.29 15.48 9.62
N THR A 110 -12.27 15.57 10.96
CA THR A 110 -11.34 14.80 11.79
C THR A 110 -11.74 13.33 11.81
N VAL A 111 -10.78 12.46 11.50
CA VAL A 111 -10.94 10.99 11.47
C VAL A 111 -10.09 10.28 12.53
N TYR A 112 -9.18 11.00 13.19
CA TYR A 112 -8.40 10.57 14.35
C TYR A 112 -7.95 11.78 15.18
#